data_AF-A0A528CJ22-F1
#
_entry.id   AF-A0A528CJ22-F1
#
_cell.length_a   1.000
_cell.length_b   1.000
_cell.length_c   1.000
_cell.angle_alpha   90.00
_cell.angle_beta   90.00
_cell.angle_gamma   90.00
#
_symmetry.space_group_name_H-M   'P 1'
#
loop_
_entity.id
_entity.type
_entity.pdbx_description
1 polymer ?
#
loop_
_entity_poly.entity_id
_entity_poly.type
_entity_poly.pdbx_seq_one_letter_code
_entity_poly.pdbx_strand_id
1 'polypeptide(L)'
;MNWRRYFWPVVGVAAVVFSLWLLLHELRGISLDDVWDGIVAIPARGWVLAALSSVIAYASLAGYDHIALLHIGRRVSWLFVTLCSFTTYALSHNIGGSVFSGAVIRYRAYGTRGLTGQDVGILVAICWITFVLSTILVSGLVLVFEPEIIDRFSGVPHHGLTMAAGVALL
;
A
#
# COMPACT_ATOMS: atom_id res chain seq x y z
N MET A 1 -5.01 -13.30 -33.87
CA MET A 1 -5.71 -12.95 -32.62
C MET A 1 -4.67 -12.74 -31.52
N ASN A 2 -4.48 -11.52 -31.02
CA ASN A 2 -3.35 -11.16 -30.15
C ASN A 2 -3.53 -11.67 -28.72
N TRP A 3 -3.20 -12.94 -28.47
CA TRP A 3 -3.33 -13.63 -27.17
C TRP A 3 -2.62 -12.88 -26.02
N ARG A 4 -1.50 -12.21 -26.32
CA ARG A 4 -0.74 -11.38 -25.37
C ARG A 4 -1.56 -10.22 -24.76
N ARG A 5 -2.61 -9.73 -25.44
CA ARG A 5 -3.46 -8.65 -24.91
C ARG A 5 -4.45 -9.11 -23.83
N TYR A 6 -4.81 -10.39 -23.83
CA TYR A 6 -5.80 -10.93 -22.88
C TYR A 6 -5.17 -11.55 -21.64
N PHE A 7 -3.86 -11.81 -21.65
CA PHE A 7 -3.16 -12.41 -20.52
C PHE A 7 -3.37 -11.62 -19.21
N TRP A 8 -3.09 -10.32 -19.19
CA TRP A 8 -3.24 -9.49 -17.99
C TRP A 8 -4.68 -9.36 -17.49
N PRO A 9 -5.70 -9.13 -18.35
CA PRO A 9 -7.10 -9.20 -17.92
C PRO A 9 -7.48 -10.55 -17.31
N VAL A 10 -7.07 -11.66 -17.93
CA VAL A 10 -7.38 -13.01 -17.42
C VAL A 10 -6.75 -13.24 -16.05
N VAL A 11 -5.48 -12.86 -15.86
CA VAL A 11 -4.80 -12.94 -14.56
C VAL A 11 -5.51 -12.09 -13.51
N GLY A 12 -5.90 -10.86 -13.85
CA GLY A 12 -6.63 -9.97 -12.95
C GLY A 12 -8.00 -10.55 -12.54
N VAL A 13 -8.78 -11.04 -13.50
CA VAL A 13 -10.07 -11.67 -13.23
C VAL A 13 -9.90 -12.95 -12.41
N ALA A 14 -8.91 -13.78 -12.72
CA ALA A 14 -8.61 -14.98 -11.94
C ALA A 14 -8.24 -14.64 -10.50
N ALA A 15 -7.43 -13.61 -10.26
CA ALA A 15 -7.09 -13.13 -8.93
C ALA A 15 -8.33 -12.63 -8.16
N VAL A 16 -9.24 -11.90 -8.82
CA VAL A 16 -10.50 -11.44 -8.22
C VAL A 16 -11.40 -12.62 -7.85
N VAL A 17 -11.59 -13.58 -8.77
CA VAL A 17 -12.40 -14.78 -8.52
C VAL A 17 -11.81 -15.59 -7.36
N PHE A 18 -10.49 -15.79 -7.35
CA PHE A 18 -9.80 -16.49 -6.26
C PHE A 18 -9.96 -15.75 -4.92
N SER A 19 -9.80 -14.43 -4.91
CA SER A 19 -9.95 -13.61 -3.69
C SER A 19 -11.39 -13.65 -3.17
N LEU A 20 -12.40 -13.57 -4.05
CA LEU A 20 -13.81 -13.70 -3.67
C LEU A 20 -14.13 -15.10 -3.16
N TRP A 21 -13.60 -16.14 -3.81
CA TRP A 21 -13.76 -17.51 -3.35
C TRP A 21 -13.18 -17.71 -1.95
N LEU A 22 -11.97 -17.19 -1.69
CA LEU A 22 -11.31 -17.26 -0.38
C LEU A 22 -12.09 -16.47 0.67
N LEU A 23 -12.51 -15.24 0.36
CA LEU A 23 -13.31 -14.42 1.26
C LEU A 23 -14.65 -15.09 1.62
N LEU A 24 -15.35 -15.65 0.63
CA LEU A 24 -16.60 -16.36 0.86
C LEU A 24 -16.38 -17.65 1.65
N HIS A 25 -15.22 -18.30 1.51
CA HIS A 25 -14.87 -19.46 2.31
C HIS A 25 -14.68 -19.11 3.78
N GLU A 26 -13.93 -18.04 4.08
CA GLU A 26 -13.70 -17.55 5.44
C GLU A 26 -14.99 -17.00 6.10
N LEU A 27 -15.86 -16.36 5.33
CA LEU A 27 -17.11 -15.77 5.83
C LEU A 27 -18.27 -16.76 5.98
N ARG A 28 -18.14 -18.03 5.55
CA ARG A 28 -19.24 -19.02 5.56
C ARG A 28 -19.87 -19.28 6.92
N GLY A 29 -19.19 -18.93 8.01
CA GLY A 29 -19.67 -19.06 9.38
C GLY A 29 -20.05 -17.74 10.07
N ILE A 30 -20.02 -16.61 9.36
CA ILE A 30 -20.25 -15.27 9.93
C ILE A 30 -21.55 -14.71 9.36
N SER A 31 -22.54 -14.45 10.21
CA SER A 31 -23.79 -13.79 9.81
C SER A 31 -23.58 -12.29 9.62
N LEU A 32 -24.50 -11.63 8.90
CA LEU A 32 -24.46 -10.17 8.77
C LEU A 32 -24.65 -9.47 10.13
N ASP A 33 -25.41 -10.09 11.04
CA ASP A 33 -25.63 -9.59 12.39
C ASP A 33 -24.31 -9.64 13.19
N ASP A 34 -23.53 -10.72 13.07
CA ASP A 34 -22.21 -10.81 13.71
C ASP A 34 -21.25 -9.71 13.22
N VAL A 35 -21.29 -9.37 11.93
CA VAL A 35 -20.49 -8.27 11.37
C VAL A 35 -20.93 -6.92 11.95
N TRP A 36 -22.24 -6.70 12.03
CA TRP A 36 -22.79 -5.45 12.57
C TRP A 36 -22.48 -5.30 14.06
N ASP A 37 -22.66 -6.36 14.84
CA ASP A 37 -22.30 -6.40 16.26
C ASP A 37 -20.81 -6.13 16.45
N GLY A 38 -19.97 -6.67 15.57
CA GLY A 38 -18.54 -6.38 15.54
C GLY A 38 -18.23 -4.89 15.31
N ILE A 39 -18.93 -4.23 14.37
CA ILE A 39 -18.75 -2.80 14.09
C ILE A 39 -19.17 -1.94 15.29
N VAL A 40 -20.32 -2.25 15.91
CA VAL A 40 -20.85 -1.51 17.06
C VAL A 40 -20.01 -1.75 18.33
N ALA A 41 -19.36 -2.92 18.45
CA ALA A 41 -18.45 -3.23 19.54
C ALA A 41 -17.15 -2.42 19.50
N ILE A 42 -16.77 -1.80 18.36
CA ILE A 42 -15.58 -0.97 18.26
C ILE A 42 -15.80 0.33 19.04
N PRO A 43 -15.04 0.58 20.12
CA PRO A 43 -15.19 1.81 20.90
C PRO A 43 -14.79 3.03 20.07
N ALA A 44 -15.35 4.21 20.36
CA ALA A 44 -15.04 5.47 19.66
C ALA A 44 -13.53 5.76 19.59
N ARG A 45 -12.78 5.38 20.64
CA ARG A 45 -11.30 5.48 20.65
C ARG A 45 -10.65 4.71 19.50
N GLY A 46 -11.17 3.53 19.13
CA GLY A 46 -10.68 2.73 18.00
C GLY A 46 -10.85 3.47 16.68
N TRP A 47 -12.02 4.08 16.44
CA TRP A 47 -12.29 4.89 15.25
C TRP A 47 -11.37 6.11 15.15
N VAL A 48 -11.16 6.83 16.26
CA VAL A 48 -10.25 7.98 16.31
C VAL A 48 -8.82 7.56 15.99
N LEU A 49 -8.34 6.46 16.58
CA LEU A 49 -6.99 5.94 16.29
C LEU A 49 -6.86 5.48 14.83
N ALA A 50 -7.88 4.82 14.26
CA ALA A 50 -7.86 4.43 12.86
C ALA A 50 -7.79 5.66 11.92
N ALA A 51 -8.56 6.71 12.22
CA ALA A 51 -8.53 7.97 11.47
C ALA A 51 -7.16 8.66 11.57
N LEU A 52 -6.59 8.77 12.78
CA LEU A 52 -5.27 9.37 12.99
C LEU A 52 -4.16 8.58 12.30
N SER A 53 -4.17 7.24 12.41
CA SER A 53 -3.24 6.36 11.71
C SER A 53 -3.34 6.53 10.19
N SER A 54 -4.56 6.70 9.66
CA SER A 54 -4.77 6.98 8.23
C SER A 54 -4.16 8.32 7.81
N VAL A 55 -4.35 9.37 8.61
CA VAL A 55 -3.72 10.68 8.37
C VAL A 55 -2.20 10.58 8.39
N ILE A 56 -1.62 9.89 9.37
CA ILE A 56 -0.18 9.66 9.46
C ILE A 56 0.32 8.89 8.24
N ALA A 57 -0.38 7.84 7.81
CA ALA A 57 -0.01 7.07 6.64
C ALA A 57 0.03 7.94 5.37
N TYR A 58 -1.01 8.74 5.13
CA TYR A 58 -1.04 9.66 3.97
C TYR A 58 -0.01 10.78 4.08
N ALA A 59 0.29 11.27 5.28
CA ALA A 59 1.35 12.24 5.50
C ALA A 59 2.73 11.65 5.17
N SER A 60 3.01 10.42 5.59
CA SER A 60 4.23 9.68 5.24
C SER A 60 4.35 9.47 3.72
N LEU A 61 3.24 9.10 3.07
CA LEU A 61 3.17 8.96 1.61
C LEU A 61 3.43 10.29 0.88
N ALA A 62 2.93 11.41 1.38
CA ALA A 62 3.27 12.73 0.86
C ALA A 62 4.76 13.06 1.07
N GLY A 63 5.34 12.63 2.20
CA GLY A 63 6.77 12.71 2.47
C GLY A 63 7.64 12.08 1.38
N TYR A 64 7.20 10.96 0.79
CA TYR A 64 7.92 10.32 -0.31
C TYR A 64 8.06 11.22 -1.54
N ASP A 65 6.97 11.87 -1.99
CA ASP A 65 7.04 12.82 -3.11
C ASP A 65 7.93 14.03 -2.77
N HIS A 66 7.89 14.54 -1.52
CA HIS A 66 8.77 15.63 -1.10
C HIS A 66 10.24 15.23 -1.18
N ILE A 67 10.62 14.05 -0.66
CA ILE A 67 11.99 13.53 -0.74
C ILE A 67 12.42 13.34 -2.20
N ALA A 68 11.53 12.80 -3.03
CA ALA A 68 11.81 12.60 -4.44
C ALA A 68 12.02 13.93 -5.19
N LEU A 69 11.20 14.96 -4.93
CA LEU A 69 11.37 16.29 -5.52
C LEU A 69 12.64 16.99 -5.04
N LEU A 70 13.02 16.80 -3.77
CA LEU A 70 14.30 17.27 -3.25
C LEU A 70 15.47 16.61 -3.99
N HIS A 71 15.40 15.30 -4.25
CA HIS A 71 16.42 14.58 -5.01
C HIS A 71 16.51 15.05 -6.48
N ILE A 72 15.38 15.31 -7.13
CA ILE A 72 15.34 15.81 -8.52
C ILE A 72 15.78 17.29 -8.59
N GLY A 73 15.78 18.01 -7.47
CA GLY A 73 16.11 19.44 -7.41
C GLY A 73 14.98 20.35 -7.90
N ARG A 74 13.73 19.88 -7.93
CA ARG A 74 12.57 20.65 -8.37
C ARG A 74 11.84 21.27 -7.19
N ARG A 75 11.61 22.58 -7.25
CA ARG A 75 10.86 23.32 -6.23
C ARG A 75 9.39 23.42 -6.61
N VAL A 76 8.53 22.75 -5.86
CA VAL A 76 7.07 22.82 -5.98
C VAL A 76 6.50 23.20 -4.63
N SER A 77 5.43 24.00 -4.61
CA SER A 77 4.78 24.44 -3.36
C SER A 77 4.39 23.26 -2.48
N TRP A 78 4.74 23.30 -1.19
CA TRP A 78 4.57 22.18 -0.26
C TRP A 78 3.13 21.66 -0.19
N LEU A 79 2.14 22.57 -0.17
CA LEU A 79 0.73 22.22 -0.15
C LEU A 79 0.29 21.46 -1.41
N PHE A 80 0.77 21.87 -2.58
CA PHE A 80 0.45 21.18 -3.84
C PHE A 80 1.00 19.75 -3.84
N VAL A 81 2.25 19.56 -3.43
CA VAL A 81 2.86 18.22 -3.35
C VAL A 81 2.03 17.35 -2.42
N THR A 82 1.72 17.85 -1.23
CA THR A 82 0.95 17.09 -0.22
C THR A 82 -0.44 16.70 -0.72
N LEU A 83 -1.19 17.65 -1.30
CA LEU A 83 -2.51 17.35 -1.85
C LEU A 83 -2.44 16.44 -3.07
N CYS A 84 -1.47 16.67 -3.97
CA CYS A 84 -1.24 15.84 -5.15
C CYS A 84 -0.90 14.40 -4.78
N SER A 85 0.00 14.19 -3.81
CA SER A 85 0.33 12.87 -3.28
C SER A 85 -0.89 12.21 -2.66
N PHE A 86 -1.62 12.92 -1.79
CA PHE A 86 -2.83 12.41 -1.17
C PHE A 86 -3.83 11.92 -2.22
N THR A 87 -4.18 12.76 -3.20
CA THR A 87 -5.14 12.37 -4.26
C THR A 87 -4.59 11.25 -5.14
N THR A 88 -3.29 11.27 -5.42
CA THR A 88 -2.66 10.22 -6.22
C THR A 88 -2.76 8.87 -5.54
N TYR A 89 -2.38 8.77 -4.27
CA TYR A 89 -2.41 7.51 -3.52
C TYR A 89 -3.83 7.05 -3.21
N ALA A 90 -4.74 7.97 -2.88
CA ALA A 90 -6.14 7.65 -2.65
C ALA A 90 -6.77 7.02 -3.90
N LEU A 91 -6.52 7.57 -5.09
CA LEU A 91 -7.03 7.02 -6.34
C LEU A 91 -6.28 5.74 -6.77
N SER A 92 -4.96 5.74 -6.71
CA SER A 92 -4.15 4.62 -7.25
C SER A 92 -4.32 3.33 -6.45
N HIS A 93 -4.53 3.42 -5.12
CA HIS A 93 -4.80 2.26 -4.28
C HIS A 93 -6.19 1.65 -4.51
N ASN A 94 -7.15 2.42 -5.01
CA ASN A 94 -8.51 1.93 -5.28
C ASN A 94 -8.72 1.48 -6.72
N ILE A 95 -8.02 2.09 -7.69
CA ILE A 95 -8.14 1.73 -9.12
C ILE A 95 -7.38 0.43 -9.44
N GLY A 96 -6.34 0.10 -8.68
CA GLY A 96 -5.41 -0.99 -8.98
C GLY A 96 -4.28 -0.55 -9.92
N GLY A 97 -3.29 -1.43 -10.11
CA GLY A 97 -2.06 -1.11 -10.83
C GLY A 97 -1.39 0.17 -10.30
N SER A 98 -1.36 0.31 -8.97
CA SER A 98 -1.14 1.58 -8.25
C SER A 98 0.10 2.36 -8.69
N VAL A 99 1.17 1.67 -9.09
CA VAL A 99 2.38 2.29 -9.66
C VAL A 99 2.08 2.99 -10.98
N PHE A 100 1.33 2.34 -11.89
CA PHE A 100 0.98 2.88 -13.20
C PHE A 100 -0.09 3.96 -13.12
N SER A 101 -1.20 3.68 -12.43
CA SER A 101 -2.29 4.65 -12.26
C SER A 101 -1.79 5.89 -11.51
N GLY A 102 -0.98 5.70 -10.46
CA GLY A 102 -0.32 6.78 -9.75
C GLY A 102 0.68 7.57 -10.59
N ALA A 103 1.46 6.91 -11.46
CA ALA A 103 2.40 7.58 -12.36
C ALA A 103 1.69 8.50 -13.35
N VAL A 104 0.55 8.07 -13.92
CA VAL A 104 -0.24 8.90 -14.85
C VAL A 104 -0.79 10.14 -14.15
N ILE A 105 -1.33 9.99 -12.93
CA ILE A 105 -1.85 11.13 -12.15
C ILE A 105 -0.72 12.13 -11.87
N ARG A 106 0.44 11.65 -11.39
CA ARG A 106 1.62 12.50 -11.15
C ARG A 106 2.13 13.17 -12.42
N TYR A 107 2.15 12.45 -13.54
CA TYR A 107 2.56 13.01 -14.83
C TYR A 107 1.68 14.20 -15.22
N ARG A 108 0.35 14.05 -15.08
CA ARG A 108 -0.60 15.13 -15.37
C ARG A 108 -0.47 16.28 -14.37
N ALA A 109 -0.45 15.98 -13.06
CA ALA A 109 -0.43 16.99 -12.02
C ALA A 109 0.90 17.77 -12.01
N TYR A 110 2.04 17.09 -11.90
CA TYR A 110 3.35 17.75 -11.88
C TYR A 110 3.74 18.38 -13.22
N GLY A 111 3.20 17.89 -14.34
CA GLY A 111 3.33 18.56 -15.64
C GLY A 111 2.80 19.99 -15.62
N THR A 112 1.72 20.28 -14.88
CA THR A 112 1.22 21.67 -14.69
C THR A 112 2.20 22.55 -13.91
N ARG A 113 3.18 21.95 -13.23
CA ARG A 113 4.24 22.62 -12.47
C ARG A 113 5.59 22.55 -13.20
N GLY A 114 5.60 22.19 -14.48
CA GLY A 114 6.78 22.20 -15.34
C GLY A 114 7.72 20.99 -15.18
N LEU A 115 7.28 19.92 -14.50
CA LEU A 115 8.06 18.68 -14.46
C LEU A 115 7.96 17.94 -15.80
N THR A 116 9.10 17.44 -16.26
CA THR A 116 9.17 16.61 -17.46
C THR A 116 8.70 15.17 -17.18
N GLY A 117 8.44 14.40 -18.23
CA GLY A 117 8.16 12.97 -18.07
C GLY A 117 9.30 12.20 -17.41
N GLN A 118 10.55 12.61 -17.65
CA GLN A 118 11.73 12.03 -17.00
C GLN A 118 11.76 12.35 -15.50
N ASP A 119 11.47 13.60 -15.12
CA ASP A 119 11.39 14.01 -13.71
C ASP A 119 10.34 13.16 -12.97
N VAL A 120 9.17 12.96 -13.57
CA VAL A 120 8.10 12.14 -12.98
C VAL A 120 8.48 10.66 -12.92
N GLY A 121 9.18 10.13 -13.92
CA GLY A 121 9.69 8.76 -13.90
C GLY A 121 10.65 8.51 -12.74
N ILE A 122 11.60 9.43 -12.52
CA ILE A 122 12.52 9.38 -11.38
C ILE A 122 11.75 9.49 -10.06
N LEU A 123 10.78 10.41 -9.98
CA LEU A 123 9.95 10.59 -8.80
C LEU A 123 9.22 9.29 -8.43
N VAL A 124 8.55 8.65 -9.39
CA VAL A 124 7.83 7.39 -9.18
C VAL A 124 8.78 6.27 -8.77
N ALA A 125 9.97 6.19 -9.39
CA ALA A 125 10.97 5.19 -9.04
C ALA A 125 11.45 5.35 -7.59
N ILE A 126 11.78 6.58 -7.16
CA ILE A 126 12.19 6.86 -5.78
C ILE A 126 11.08 6.50 -4.80
N CYS A 127 9.84 6.91 -5.07
CA CYS A 127 8.71 6.61 -4.21
C CYS A 127 8.47 5.09 -4.09
N TRP A 128 8.62 4.35 -5.18
CA TRP A 128 8.45 2.90 -5.17
C TRP A 128 9.58 2.19 -4.43
N ILE A 129 10.84 2.57 -4.67
CA ILE A 129 12.01 1.99 -3.99
C ILE A 129 11.93 2.27 -2.49
N THR A 130 11.64 3.50 -2.08
CA THR A 130 11.51 3.86 -0.67
C THR A 130 10.35 3.15 0.01
N PHE A 131 9.21 2.97 -0.67
CA PHE A 131 8.11 2.15 -0.17
C PHE A 131 8.50 0.68 0.03
N VAL A 132 9.19 0.07 -0.95
CA VAL A 132 9.65 -1.32 -0.86
C VAL A 132 10.65 -1.48 0.28
N LEU A 133 11.65 -0.60 0.39
CA LEU A 133 12.62 -0.61 1.49
C LEU A 133 11.93 -0.43 2.84
N SER A 134 10.98 0.49 2.96
CA SER A 134 10.19 0.67 4.18
C SER A 134 9.39 -0.58 4.53
N THR A 135 8.81 -1.25 3.54
CA THR A 135 8.04 -2.48 3.74
C THR A 135 8.94 -3.62 4.21
N ILE A 136 10.10 -3.80 3.58
CA ILE A 136 11.11 -4.79 3.98
C ILE A 136 11.58 -4.54 5.41
N LEU A 137 11.96 -3.30 5.72
CA LEU A 137 12.42 -2.88 7.05
C LEU A 137 11.36 -3.15 8.12
N VAL A 138 10.12 -2.66 7.92
CA VAL A 138 9.03 -2.84 8.89
C VAL A 138 8.67 -4.32 9.04
N SER A 139 8.65 -5.07 7.94
CA SER A 139 8.40 -6.52 8.00
C SER A 139 9.50 -7.24 8.78
N GLY A 140 10.77 -6.92 8.53
CA GLY A 140 11.90 -7.45 9.27
C GLY A 140 11.80 -7.18 10.77
N LEU A 141 11.50 -5.93 11.15
CA LEU A 141 11.28 -5.55 12.55
C LEU A 141 10.12 -6.34 13.18
N VAL A 142 8.99 -6.46 12.50
CA VAL A 142 7.83 -7.22 13.00
C VAL A 142 8.18 -8.69 13.19
N LEU A 143 8.89 -9.33 12.26
CA LEU A 143 9.26 -10.74 12.39
C LEU A 143 10.31 -11.00 13.49
N VAL A 144 11.13 -10.00 13.82
CA VAL A 144 12.09 -10.09 14.94
C VAL A 144 11.41 -9.86 16.29
N PHE A 145 10.53 -8.86 16.40
CA PHE A 145 9.92 -8.48 17.67
C PHE A 145 8.65 -9.25 18.01
N GLU A 146 7.91 -9.71 17.00
CA GLU A 146 6.63 -10.44 17.13
C GLU A 146 6.67 -11.75 16.31
N PRO A 147 7.61 -12.67 16.57
CA PRO A 147 7.82 -13.85 15.74
C PRO A 147 6.65 -14.86 15.75
N GLU A 148 5.80 -14.77 16.77
CA GLU A 148 4.55 -15.53 16.92
C GLU A 148 3.44 -15.12 15.95
N ILE A 149 3.59 -14.00 15.23
CA ILE A 149 2.57 -13.55 14.26
C ILE A 149 2.33 -14.58 13.15
N ILE A 150 3.36 -15.36 12.80
CA ILE A 150 3.29 -16.41 11.76
C ILE A 150 2.55 -17.66 12.26
N ASP A 151 2.58 -17.93 13.56
CA ASP A 151 1.93 -19.12 14.14
C ASP A 151 0.41 -19.10 13.92
N ARG A 152 -0.18 -17.90 13.79
CA ARG A 152 -1.59 -17.70 13.45
C ARG A 152 -1.97 -18.27 12.08
N PHE A 153 -0.99 -18.44 11.19
CA PHE A 153 -1.19 -18.93 9.82
C PHE A 153 -0.71 -20.37 9.64
N SER A 154 0.35 -20.79 10.34
CA SER A 154 0.92 -22.15 10.20
C SER A 154 0.33 -23.18 11.17
N GLY A 155 -0.26 -22.75 12.29
CA GLY A 155 -0.72 -23.65 13.36
C GLY A 155 0.41 -24.40 14.09
N VAL A 156 1.68 -24.08 13.78
CA VAL A 156 2.88 -24.72 14.34
C VAL A 156 3.88 -23.62 14.75
N PRO A 157 4.50 -23.70 15.95
CA PRO A 157 5.48 -22.72 16.40
C PRO A 157 6.72 -22.69 15.49
N HIS A 158 7.00 -21.54 14.88
CA HIS A 158 8.15 -21.35 13.97
C HIS A 158 9.09 -20.21 14.39
N HIS A 159 9.12 -19.86 15.67
CA HIS A 159 9.78 -18.63 16.15
C HIS A 159 11.22 -18.45 15.68
N GLY A 160 12.04 -19.50 15.75
CA GLY A 160 13.45 -19.42 15.32
C GLY A 160 13.61 -19.13 13.82
N LEU A 161 12.77 -19.74 12.98
CA LEU A 161 12.77 -19.50 11.53
C LEU A 161 12.22 -18.10 11.21
N THR A 162 11.16 -17.68 11.91
CA THR A 162 10.56 -16.35 11.75
C THR A 162 11.54 -15.24 12.12
N MET A 163 12.22 -15.37 13.27
CA MET A 163 13.25 -14.42 13.67
C MET A 163 14.43 -14.39 12.70
N ALA A 164 14.89 -15.55 12.22
CA ALA A 164 15.96 -15.63 11.23
C ALA A 164 15.58 -14.94 9.91
N ALA A 165 14.35 -15.14 9.45
CA ALA A 165 13.81 -14.43 8.28
C ALA A 165 13.71 -12.92 8.54
N GLY A 166 13.29 -12.51 9.73
CA GLY A 166 13.26 -11.10 10.13
C GLY A 166 14.63 -10.43 10.10
N VAL A 167 15.65 -11.09 10.67
CA VAL A 167 17.04 -10.61 10.62
C VAL A 167 17.58 -10.57 9.20
N ALA A 168 17.22 -11.52 8.33
CA ALA A 168 17.65 -11.52 6.93
C ALA A 168 17.04 -10.37 6.11
N LEU A 169 15.92 -9.79 6.56
CA LEU A 169 15.28 -8.63 5.92
C LEU A 169 15.84 -7.28 6.41
N LEU A 170 16.57 -7.24 7.52
CA LEU A 170 17.16 -6.03 8.12
C LEU A 170 18.60 -5.80 7.63
#